data_AF-A0A4S4KI02-F1
#
_entry.id   AF-A0A4S4KI02-F1
#
_cell.length_a   1.000
_cell.length_b   1.000
_cell.length_c   1.000
_cell.angle_alpha   90.00
_cell.angle_beta   90.00
_cell.angle_gamma   90.00
#
_symmetry.space_group_name_H-M   'P 1'
#
loop_
_entity.id
_entity.type
_entity.pdbx_description
1 polymer ?
#
loop_
_entity_poly.entity_id
_entity_poly.type
_entity_poly.pdbx_seq_one_letter_code
_entity_poly.pdbx_strand_id
1 'polypeptide(L)'
;MSTAGPSASSSHPVLVAQGDWTKNLVHLAKTAELKKHALTLQLHTAQILSAHSNLDQKSKAIQDVKEQKNKLDSERNRLLASLREADMLESKLNEEANELQTKIKSIAEGEYAVAKADVDRLRQELGQEPLPSLQQTLEDKKAQFMNDLRVQQAEATVPSKRSSDEFTDGQPGSKRPRGRPKGSRTNKKQKNPPATPIFTTDPAQAAT
;
A
#
# COMPACT_ATOMS: atom_id res chain seq x y z
N MET A 1 18.56 66.24 94.68
CA MET A 1 19.89 65.59 94.69
C MET A 1 20.17 65.13 93.28
N SER A 2 21.02 65.86 92.56
CA SER A 2 21.24 65.69 91.11
C SER A 2 22.54 64.92 90.89
N THR A 3 22.46 63.75 90.27
CA THR A 3 23.64 62.96 89.88
C THR A 3 23.85 63.09 88.37
N ALA A 4 24.96 63.73 88.00
CA ALA A 4 25.45 63.85 86.65
C ALA A 4 25.88 62.47 86.12
N GLY A 5 25.32 62.04 84.98
CA GLY A 5 25.77 60.88 84.23
C GLY A 5 26.95 61.25 83.32
N PRO A 6 28.01 60.42 83.24
CA PRO A 6 29.20 60.75 82.46
C PRO A 6 28.93 60.73 80.96
N SER A 7 29.53 61.72 80.29
CA SER A 7 29.56 61.90 78.84
C SER A 7 30.42 60.86 78.13
N ALA A 8 30.09 60.68 76.85
CA ALA A 8 30.47 59.61 75.96
C ALA A 8 31.97 59.42 75.69
N SER A 9 32.33 58.17 75.43
CA SER A 9 33.33 57.80 74.43
C SER A 9 32.95 56.45 73.82
N SER A 10 31.96 56.45 72.93
CA SER A 10 31.69 55.31 72.06
C SER A 10 32.79 55.28 70.98
N SER A 11 33.93 54.70 71.35
CA SER A 11 34.91 54.20 70.39
C SER A 11 34.21 53.12 69.56
N HIS A 12 33.62 53.52 68.43
CA HIS A 12 33.25 52.56 67.40
C HIS A 12 34.53 51.82 67.02
N PRO A 13 34.63 50.50 67.25
CA PRO A 13 35.70 49.75 66.64
C PRO A 13 35.51 49.93 65.14
N VAL A 14 36.52 50.52 64.48
CA VAL A 14 36.61 50.48 63.03
C VAL A 14 36.62 49.01 62.68
N LEU A 15 35.49 48.51 62.18
CA LEU A 15 35.35 47.23 61.51
C LEU A 15 36.18 47.32 60.24
N VAL A 16 37.50 47.32 60.38
CA VAL A 16 38.40 46.95 59.29
C VAL A 16 37.99 45.53 58.97
N ALA A 17 37.31 45.35 57.84
CA ALA A 17 36.92 44.04 57.33
C ALA A 17 38.22 43.23 57.16
N GLN A 18 38.59 42.51 58.21
CA GLN A 18 39.74 41.62 58.29
C GLN A 18 39.33 40.32 57.61
N GLY A 19 38.98 40.42 56.33
CA GLY A 19 38.47 39.35 55.50
C GLY A 19 38.92 39.59 54.07
N ASP A 20 39.53 38.57 53.49
CA ASP A 20 40.19 38.58 52.17
C ASP A 20 39.15 38.69 51.03
N TRP A 21 38.48 39.84 50.94
CA TRP A 21 37.33 40.08 50.05
C TRP A 21 37.71 39.91 48.57
N THR A 22 38.95 40.20 48.22
CA THR A 22 39.50 39.98 46.88
C THR A 22 39.55 38.50 46.53
N LYS A 23 39.99 37.63 47.45
CA LYS A 23 39.94 36.17 47.25
C LYS A 23 38.51 35.65 47.13
N ASN A 24 37.58 36.17 47.93
CA ASN A 24 36.17 35.79 47.85
C ASN A 24 35.56 36.22 46.50
N LEU A 25 35.89 37.40 45.99
CA LEU A 25 35.43 37.88 44.69
C LEU A 25 35.98 37.01 43.54
N VAL A 26 37.28 36.69 43.58
CA VAL A 26 37.91 35.80 42.59
C VAL A 26 37.31 34.39 42.66
N HIS A 27 37.03 33.89 43.86
CA HIS A 27 36.36 32.59 44.04
C HIS A 27 34.95 32.63 43.43
N LEU A 28 34.15 33.65 43.73
CA LEU A 28 32.81 33.83 43.18
C LEU A 28 32.83 33.88 41.64
N ALA A 29 33.77 34.61 41.05
CA ALA A 29 33.94 34.69 39.61
C ALA A 29 34.29 33.32 38.99
N LYS A 30 35.23 32.58 39.61
CA LYS A 30 35.57 31.21 39.17
C LYS A 30 34.38 30.26 39.30
N THR A 31 33.61 30.36 40.38
CA THR A 31 32.38 29.57 40.56
C THR A 31 31.33 29.90 39.50
N ALA A 32 31.18 31.18 39.14
CA ALA A 32 30.26 31.61 38.09
C ALA A 32 30.70 31.06 36.71
N GLU A 33 31.99 31.19 36.37
CA GLU A 33 32.52 30.65 35.11
C GLU A 33 32.39 29.12 35.06
N LEU A 34 32.68 28.41 36.15
CA LEU A 34 32.49 26.97 36.24
C LEU A 34 31.02 26.57 36.00
N LYS A 35 30.07 27.28 36.61
CA LYS A 35 28.63 27.04 36.41
C LYS A 35 28.21 27.27 34.96
N LYS A 36 28.72 28.32 34.31
CA LYS A 36 28.49 28.59 32.89
C LYS A 36 29.00 27.45 32.00
N HIS A 37 30.22 26.96 32.24
CA HIS A 37 30.77 25.82 31.50
C HIS A 37 29.99 24.54 31.76
N ALA A 38 29.61 24.26 33.01
CA ALA A 38 28.80 23.09 33.36
C ALA A 38 27.45 23.11 32.64
N LEU A 39 26.77 24.26 32.59
CA LEU A 39 25.50 24.40 31.88
C LEU A 39 25.67 24.24 30.36
N THR A 40 26.75 24.78 29.79
CA THR A 40 27.06 24.59 28.37
C THR A 40 27.27 23.11 28.04
N LEU A 41 28.02 22.40 28.88
CA LEU A 41 28.25 20.96 28.73
C LEU A 41 26.94 20.16 28.85
N GLN A 42 26.06 20.52 29.80
CA GLN A 42 24.74 19.89 29.93
C GLN A 42 23.88 20.09 28.68
N LEU A 43 23.86 21.32 28.12
CA LEU A 43 23.14 21.61 26.89
C LEU A 43 23.66 20.78 25.71
N HIS A 44 24.97 20.72 25.53
CA HIS A 44 25.60 19.93 24.47
C HIS A 44 25.30 18.43 24.65
N THR A 45 25.35 17.93 25.90
CA THR A 45 25.00 16.54 26.21
C THR A 45 23.56 16.23 25.83
N ALA A 46 22.61 17.12 26.16
CA ALA A 46 21.21 16.95 25.78
C ALA A 46 21.01 16.95 24.27
N GLN A 47 21.72 17.82 23.53
CA GLN A 47 21.68 17.84 22.07
C GLN A 47 22.24 16.56 21.45
N ILE A 48 23.35 16.04 21.98
CA ILE A 48 23.95 14.77 21.52
C ILE A 48 22.97 13.61 21.74
N LEU A 49 22.36 13.51 22.93
CA LEU A 49 21.39 12.45 23.25
C LEU A 49 20.15 12.52 22.35
N SER A 50 19.64 13.73 22.10
CA SER A 50 18.51 13.94 21.19
C SER A 50 18.85 13.53 19.75
N ALA A 51 20.03 13.94 19.26
CA ALA A 51 20.51 13.56 17.93
C ALA A 51 20.70 12.04 17.81
N HIS A 52 21.23 11.39 18.85
CA HIS A 52 21.40 9.93 18.89
C HIS A 52 20.06 9.19 18.81
N SER A 53 19.07 9.59 19.61
CA SER A 53 17.73 8.98 19.55
C SER A 53 17.09 9.13 18.17
N ASN A 54 17.25 10.29 17.53
CA ASN A 54 16.76 10.52 16.17
C ASN A 54 17.51 9.66 15.14
N LEU A 55 18.83 9.49 15.30
CA LEU A 55 19.64 8.63 14.44
C LEU A 55 19.17 7.17 14.54
N ASP A 56 18.89 6.66 15.74
CA ASP A 56 18.40 5.30 15.96
C ASP A 56 17.02 5.09 15.31
N GLN A 57 16.11 6.05 15.49
CA GLN A 57 14.79 6.02 14.86
C GLN A 57 14.88 5.98 13.33
N LYS A 58 15.73 6.82 12.74
CA LYS A 58 15.96 6.83 11.28
C LYS A 58 16.62 5.55 10.79
N SER A 59 17.57 5.01 11.55
CA SER A 59 18.25 3.75 11.21
C SER A 59 17.27 2.58 11.17
N LYS A 60 16.36 2.51 12.16
CA LYS A 60 15.27 1.55 12.16
C LYS A 60 14.32 1.74 10.97
N ALA A 61 13.89 2.97 10.70
CA ALA A 61 13.02 3.25 9.56
C ALA A 61 13.66 2.86 8.21
N ILE A 62 14.97 3.06 8.06
CA ILE A 62 15.73 2.61 6.88
C ILE A 62 15.69 1.08 6.76
N GLN A 63 15.85 0.36 7.88
CA GLN A 63 15.77 -1.09 7.89
C GLN A 63 14.36 -1.57 7.49
N ASP A 64 13.31 -0.99 8.08
CA ASP A 64 11.92 -1.35 7.78
C ASP A 64 11.62 -1.15 6.27
N VAL A 65 12.10 -0.05 5.68
CA VAL A 65 11.95 0.22 4.24
C VAL A 65 12.72 -0.79 3.38
N LYS A 66 13.93 -1.20 3.79
CA LYS A 66 14.70 -2.23 3.06
C LYS A 66 13.97 -3.57 3.08
N GLU A 67 13.39 -3.96 4.21
CA GLU A 67 12.62 -5.21 4.33
C GLU A 67 11.34 -5.17 3.47
N GLN A 68 10.61 -4.05 3.48
CA GLN A 68 9.46 -3.85 2.59
C GLN A 68 9.85 -3.93 1.11
N LYS A 69 10.96 -3.31 0.73
CA LYS A 69 11.48 -3.38 -0.63
C LYS A 69 11.77 -4.84 -1.04
N ASN A 70 12.49 -5.60 -0.21
CA ASN A 70 12.81 -7.00 -0.49
C ASN A 70 11.55 -7.86 -0.67
N LYS A 71 10.49 -7.60 0.13
CA LYS A 71 9.21 -8.27 -0.02
C LYS A 71 8.54 -7.97 -1.35
N LEU A 72 8.51 -6.69 -1.75
CA LEU A 72 7.96 -6.28 -3.04
C LEU A 72 8.75 -6.83 -4.22
N ASP A 73 10.08 -6.85 -4.14
CA ASP A 73 10.94 -7.44 -5.17
C ASP A 73 10.67 -8.95 -5.33
N SER A 74 10.41 -9.64 -4.23
CA SER A 74 10.05 -11.07 -4.24
C SER A 74 8.70 -11.32 -4.92
N GLU A 75 7.67 -10.52 -4.59
CA GLU A 75 6.36 -10.62 -5.25
C GLU A 75 6.43 -10.23 -6.72
N ARG A 76 7.20 -9.20 -7.08
CA ARG A 76 7.46 -8.83 -8.48
C ARG A 76 8.05 -10.01 -9.26
N ASN A 77 9.04 -10.70 -8.70
CA ASN A 77 9.65 -11.85 -9.34
C ASN A 77 8.65 -13.02 -9.50
N ARG A 78 7.82 -13.28 -8.49
CA ARG A 78 6.75 -14.28 -8.55
C ARG A 78 5.71 -13.96 -9.63
N LEU A 79 5.25 -12.72 -9.70
CA LEU A 79 4.28 -12.28 -10.71
C LEU A 79 4.88 -12.36 -12.12
N LEU A 80 6.14 -11.98 -12.30
CA LEU A 80 6.83 -12.13 -13.59
C LEU A 80 6.97 -13.61 -14.01
N ALA A 81 7.19 -14.53 -13.07
CA ALA A 81 7.20 -15.95 -13.38
C ALA A 81 5.81 -16.45 -13.82
N SER A 82 4.76 -16.06 -13.11
CA SER A 82 3.37 -16.40 -13.47
C SER A 82 2.95 -15.81 -14.82
N LEU A 83 3.39 -14.60 -15.15
CA LEU A 83 3.11 -13.99 -16.45
C LEU A 83 3.75 -14.79 -17.59
N ARG A 84 5.01 -15.19 -17.45
CA ARG A 84 5.69 -16.02 -18.46
C ARG A 84 4.98 -17.36 -18.67
N GLU A 85 4.48 -17.97 -17.59
CA GLU A 85 3.70 -19.21 -17.70
C GLU A 85 2.39 -18.99 -18.47
N ALA A 86 1.69 -17.88 -18.20
CA ALA A 86 0.49 -17.52 -18.94
C ALA A 86 0.79 -17.27 -20.44
N ASP A 87 1.88 -16.57 -20.76
CA ASP A 87 2.29 -16.31 -22.15
C ASP A 87 2.56 -17.63 -22.92
N MET A 88 3.23 -18.59 -22.27
CA MET A 88 3.48 -19.91 -22.87
C MET A 88 2.17 -20.69 -23.09
N LEU A 89 1.25 -20.65 -22.12
CA LEU A 89 -0.07 -21.28 -22.25
C LEU A 89 -0.91 -20.63 -23.34
N GLU A 90 -0.87 -19.30 -23.46
CA GLU A 90 -1.55 -18.57 -24.53
C GLU A 90 -1.01 -18.97 -25.91
N SER A 91 0.31 -19.00 -26.09
CA SER A 91 0.93 -19.42 -27.34
C SER A 91 0.51 -20.83 -27.72
N LYS A 92 0.54 -21.76 -26.76
CA LYS A 92 0.14 -23.15 -26.97
C LYS A 92 -1.34 -23.26 -27.37
N LEU A 93 -2.23 -22.57 -26.67
CA LEU A 93 -3.66 -22.59 -27.00
C LEU A 93 -3.95 -21.95 -28.37
N ASN A 94 -3.19 -20.92 -28.76
CA ASN A 94 -3.31 -20.32 -30.10
C ASN A 94 -2.83 -21.28 -31.20
N GLU A 95 -1.73 -22.00 -30.97
CA GLU A 95 -1.26 -23.04 -31.89
C GLU A 95 -2.31 -24.15 -32.06
N GLU A 96 -2.84 -24.67 -30.95
CA GLU A 96 -3.89 -25.70 -30.95
C GLU A 96 -5.18 -25.20 -31.65
N ALA A 97 -5.58 -23.95 -31.39
CA ALA A 97 -6.75 -23.35 -32.04
C ALA A 97 -6.54 -23.21 -33.56
N ASN A 98 -5.35 -22.79 -33.99
CA ASN A 98 -5.01 -22.67 -35.41
C ASN A 98 -4.95 -24.04 -36.09
N GLU A 99 -4.43 -25.06 -35.41
CA GLU A 99 -4.41 -26.45 -35.90
C GLU A 99 -5.84 -26.98 -36.08
N LEU A 100 -6.70 -26.79 -35.08
CA LEU A 100 -8.10 -27.21 -35.14
C LEU A 100 -8.87 -26.47 -36.25
N GLN A 101 -8.67 -25.17 -36.41
CA GLN A 101 -9.27 -24.40 -37.50
C GLN A 101 -8.82 -24.93 -38.88
N THR A 102 -7.53 -25.21 -39.03
CA THR A 102 -6.97 -25.77 -40.26
C THR A 102 -7.57 -27.15 -40.55
N LYS A 103 -7.69 -28.01 -39.52
CA LYS A 103 -8.28 -29.34 -39.64
C LYS A 103 -9.76 -29.28 -40.00
N ILE A 104 -10.54 -28.40 -39.35
CA ILE A 104 -11.95 -28.18 -39.67
C ILE A 104 -12.10 -27.75 -41.12
N LYS A 105 -11.29 -26.78 -41.57
CA LYS A 105 -11.30 -26.30 -42.95
C LYS A 105 -10.99 -27.42 -43.95
N SER A 106 -9.94 -28.21 -43.68
CA SER A 106 -9.54 -29.33 -44.52
C SER A 106 -10.66 -30.39 -44.65
N ILE A 107 -11.34 -30.73 -43.55
CA ILE A 107 -12.44 -31.71 -43.58
C ILE A 107 -13.65 -31.13 -44.29
N ALA A 108 -14.00 -29.87 -43.99
CA ALA A 108 -15.16 -29.19 -44.56
C ALA A 108 -15.07 -29.04 -46.08
N GLU A 109 -13.89 -28.69 -46.60
CA GLU A 109 -13.64 -28.49 -48.04
C GLU A 109 -13.37 -29.81 -48.79
N GLY A 110 -12.93 -30.85 -48.09
CA GLY A 110 -12.61 -32.15 -48.66
C GLY A 110 -13.77 -33.14 -48.58
N GLU A 111 -13.61 -34.16 -47.74
CA GLU A 111 -14.50 -35.32 -47.64
C GLU A 111 -15.95 -34.94 -47.30
N TYR A 112 -16.14 -33.95 -46.43
CA TYR A 112 -17.49 -33.53 -46.04
C TYR A 112 -18.26 -32.92 -47.22
N ALA A 113 -17.62 -32.07 -48.03
CA ALA A 113 -18.28 -31.43 -49.17
C ALA A 113 -18.74 -32.46 -50.22
N VAL A 114 -17.88 -33.45 -50.52
CA VAL A 114 -18.22 -34.55 -51.43
C VAL A 114 -19.38 -35.37 -50.88
N ALA A 115 -19.30 -35.80 -49.62
CA ALA A 115 -20.36 -36.58 -49.00
C ALA A 115 -21.69 -35.81 -48.93
N LYS A 116 -21.66 -34.50 -48.64
CA LYS A 116 -22.85 -33.65 -48.64
C LYS A 116 -23.49 -33.58 -50.02
N ALA A 117 -22.69 -33.38 -51.07
CA ALA A 117 -23.18 -33.32 -52.44
C ALA A 117 -23.86 -34.64 -52.86
N ASP A 118 -23.28 -35.79 -52.49
CA ASP A 118 -23.87 -37.09 -52.76
C ASP A 118 -25.20 -37.30 -52.02
N VAL A 119 -25.28 -36.91 -50.75
CA VAL A 119 -26.52 -36.99 -49.96
C VAL A 119 -27.59 -36.05 -50.51
N ASP A 120 -27.24 -34.83 -50.89
CA ASP A 120 -28.18 -33.86 -51.46
C ASP A 120 -28.72 -34.35 -52.81
N ARG A 121 -27.89 -34.99 -53.65
CA ARG A 121 -28.34 -35.65 -54.87
C ARG A 121 -29.36 -36.76 -54.59
N LEU A 122 -29.07 -37.66 -53.64
CA LEU A 122 -30.00 -38.74 -53.26
C LEU A 122 -31.31 -38.20 -52.67
N ARG A 123 -31.24 -37.13 -51.88
CA ARG A 123 -32.44 -36.44 -51.36
C ARG A 123 -33.27 -35.85 -52.47
N GLN A 124 -32.64 -35.23 -53.46
CA GLN A 124 -33.32 -34.69 -54.63
C GLN A 124 -34.03 -35.80 -55.43
N GLU A 125 -33.39 -36.96 -55.62
CA GLU A 125 -34.01 -38.14 -56.27
C GLU A 125 -35.23 -38.66 -55.50
N LEU A 126 -35.24 -38.53 -54.17
CA LEU A 126 -36.34 -38.91 -53.28
C LEU A 126 -37.39 -37.80 -53.06
N GLY A 127 -37.22 -36.62 -53.66
CA GLY A 127 -38.11 -35.46 -53.48
C GLY A 127 -38.01 -34.78 -52.11
N GLN A 128 -36.89 -34.92 -51.41
CA GLN A 128 -36.60 -34.27 -50.12
C GLN A 128 -35.75 -33.01 -50.31
N GLU A 129 -35.90 -32.05 -49.40
CA GLU A 129 -35.07 -30.84 -49.38
C GLU A 129 -33.60 -31.13 -49.04
N PRO A 130 -32.65 -30.35 -49.58
CA PRO A 130 -31.22 -30.51 -49.31
C PRO A 130 -30.90 -30.25 -47.84
N LEU A 131 -29.79 -30.81 -47.39
CA LEU A 131 -29.33 -30.63 -46.02
C LEU A 131 -28.90 -29.19 -45.74
N PRO A 132 -29.11 -28.70 -44.50
CA PRO A 132 -28.64 -27.39 -44.07
C PRO A 132 -27.11 -27.27 -44.19
N SER A 133 -26.61 -26.04 -44.25
CA SER A 133 -25.18 -25.79 -44.37
C SER A 133 -24.43 -26.21 -43.10
N LEU A 134 -23.16 -26.59 -43.27
CA LEU A 134 -22.27 -26.92 -42.15
C LEU A 134 -22.15 -25.72 -41.19
N GLN A 135 -22.09 -24.50 -41.73
CA GLN A 135 -22.03 -23.26 -40.97
C GLN A 135 -23.24 -23.12 -40.03
N GLN A 136 -24.45 -23.31 -40.55
CA GLN A 136 -25.69 -23.25 -39.76
C GLN A 136 -25.65 -24.27 -38.61
N THR A 137 -25.25 -25.51 -38.93
CA THR A 137 -25.17 -26.60 -37.93
C THR A 137 -24.14 -26.29 -36.83
N LEU A 138 -23.01 -25.67 -37.18
CA LEU A 138 -21.98 -25.27 -36.23
C LEU A 138 -22.45 -24.11 -35.33
N GLU A 139 -23.16 -23.14 -35.89
CA GLU A 139 -23.74 -22.02 -35.12
C GLU A 139 -24.79 -22.51 -34.12
N ASP A 140 -25.68 -23.41 -34.54
CA ASP A 140 -26.69 -24.01 -33.67
C ASP A 140 -26.04 -24.79 -32.52
N LYS A 141 -25.00 -25.58 -32.80
CA LYS A 141 -24.24 -26.29 -31.76
C LYS A 141 -23.47 -25.36 -30.84
N LYS A 142 -22.90 -24.28 -31.36
CA LYS A 142 -22.23 -23.26 -30.53
C LYS A 142 -23.23 -22.59 -29.59
N ALA A 143 -24.43 -22.27 -30.07
CA ALA A 143 -25.50 -21.71 -29.26
C ALA A 143 -25.93 -22.68 -28.15
N GLN A 144 -26.07 -23.97 -28.47
CA GLN A 144 -26.35 -25.03 -27.48
C GLN A 144 -25.26 -25.11 -26.42
N PHE A 145 -23.98 -25.19 -26.83
CA PHE A 145 -22.85 -25.27 -25.90
C PHE A 145 -22.78 -24.07 -24.95
N MET A 146 -22.99 -22.85 -25.45
CA MET A 146 -23.01 -21.66 -24.61
C MET A 146 -24.21 -21.64 -23.64
N ASN A 147 -25.34 -22.23 -24.03
CA ASN A 147 -26.49 -22.37 -23.16
C ASN A 147 -26.22 -23.40 -22.05
N ASP A 148 -25.65 -24.56 -22.40
CA ASP A 148 -25.28 -25.61 -21.46
C ASP A 148 -24.24 -25.13 -20.44
N LEU A 149 -23.24 -24.37 -20.90
CA LEU A 149 -22.25 -23.76 -20.03
C LEU A 149 -22.89 -22.79 -19.02
N ARG A 150 -23.87 -22.00 -19.46
CA ARG A 150 -24.60 -21.07 -18.59
C ARG A 150 -25.43 -21.84 -17.54
N VAL A 151 -26.06 -22.93 -17.93
CA VAL A 151 -26.85 -23.78 -17.01
C VAL A 151 -25.93 -24.45 -15.97
N GLN A 152 -24.81 -25.05 -16.40
CA GLN A 152 -23.84 -25.64 -15.47
C GLN A 152 -23.26 -24.61 -14.50
N GLN A 153 -22.97 -23.40 -14.98
CA GLN A 153 -22.43 -22.35 -14.13
C GLN A 153 -23.47 -21.86 -13.10
N ALA A 154 -24.76 -21.83 -13.47
CA ALA A 154 -25.85 -21.51 -12.56
C ALA A 154 -26.03 -22.59 -11.47
N GLU A 155 -25.90 -23.86 -11.82
CA GLU A 155 -25.98 -25.00 -10.89
C GLU A 155 -24.80 -25.04 -9.90
N ALA A 156 -23.59 -24.65 -10.31
CA ALA A 156 -22.42 -24.56 -9.44
C ALA A 156 -22.52 -23.44 -8.38
N THR A 157 -23.41 -22.46 -8.57
CA THR A 157 -23.63 -21.35 -7.63
C THR A 157 -24.77 -21.54 -6.64
N VAL A 158 -25.45 -22.68 -6.61
CA VAL A 158 -26.46 -22.94 -5.58
C VAL A 158 -25.75 -23.30 -4.27
N PRO A 159 -25.86 -22.47 -3.20
CA PRO A 159 -25.20 -22.74 -1.93
C PRO A 159 -25.90 -23.93 -1.25
N SER A 160 -25.37 -25.12 -1.48
CA SER A 160 -25.71 -26.31 -0.70
C SER A 160 -25.25 -26.07 0.74
N LYS A 161 -26.16 -25.60 1.59
CA LYS A 161 -26.02 -25.54 3.05
C LYS A 161 -25.53 -26.90 3.55
N ARG A 162 -24.24 -27.03 3.87
CA ARG A 162 -23.72 -28.13 4.68
C ARG A 162 -23.47 -27.62 6.09
N SER A 163 -24.35 -28.08 6.96
CA SER A 163 -24.12 -28.54 8.32
C SER A 163 -22.83 -28.09 8.99
N SER A 164 -23.02 -27.19 9.96
CA SER A 164 -22.11 -26.97 11.08
C SER A 164 -22.28 -28.15 12.04
N ASP A 165 -21.25 -28.98 12.20
CA ASP A 165 -21.10 -29.87 13.35
C ASP A 165 -19.65 -29.91 13.85
N GLU A 166 -19.56 -30.11 15.15
CA GLU A 166 -18.43 -29.96 16.09
C GLU A 166 -17.15 -30.73 15.74
N PHE A 167 -15.98 -30.12 16.06
CA PHE A 167 -14.87 -30.84 16.70
C PHE A 167 -13.88 -29.90 17.45
N THR A 168 -13.93 -30.02 18.79
CA THR A 168 -12.85 -30.02 19.82
C THR A 168 -11.80 -28.88 19.96
N ASP A 169 -11.99 -28.12 21.05
CA ASP A 169 -11.14 -27.95 22.25
C ASP A 169 -9.61 -27.73 22.15
N GLY A 170 -9.09 -26.71 22.88
CA GLY A 170 -7.64 -26.46 22.98
C GLY A 170 -7.07 -25.08 23.40
N GLN A 171 -7.80 -24.21 24.13
CA GLN A 171 -7.29 -23.16 25.07
C GLN A 171 -6.22 -22.08 24.63
N PRO A 172 -5.88 -21.07 25.47
CA PRO A 172 -6.66 -19.92 25.92
C PRO A 172 -6.09 -18.55 25.47
N GLY A 173 -6.97 -17.54 25.44
CA GLY A 173 -6.57 -16.17 25.78
C GLY A 173 -6.65 -15.15 24.66
N SER A 174 -7.71 -14.35 24.67
CA SER A 174 -7.56 -12.90 24.86
C SER A 174 -8.92 -12.21 24.91
N LYS A 175 -9.12 -11.48 26.00
CA LYS A 175 -10.19 -10.51 26.17
C LYS A 175 -10.09 -9.45 25.08
N ARG A 176 -11.19 -9.20 24.35
CA ARG A 176 -11.72 -7.84 24.16
C ARG A 176 -13.17 -7.84 23.67
N PRO A 177 -14.09 -7.26 24.45
CA PRO A 177 -15.52 -7.26 24.15
C PRO A 177 -15.96 -6.00 23.38
N ARG A 178 -16.98 -6.23 22.56
CA ARG A 178 -18.16 -5.38 22.32
C ARG A 178 -17.96 -4.01 21.67
N GLY A 179 -18.67 -3.85 20.55
CA GLY A 179 -19.52 -2.68 20.37
C GLY A 179 -19.04 -1.71 19.30
N ARG A 180 -19.33 -2.06 18.04
CA ARG A 180 -19.63 -1.05 17.03
C ARG A 180 -21.13 -0.76 17.07
N PRO A 181 -21.57 0.47 17.39
CA PRO A 181 -22.81 0.98 16.85
C PRO A 181 -22.55 2.01 15.76
N LYS A 182 -23.46 2.00 14.79
CA LYS A 182 -23.51 2.83 13.59
C LYS A 182 -23.75 4.32 13.90
N GLY A 183 -23.18 5.18 13.05
CA GLY A 183 -23.56 6.59 12.86
C GLY A 183 -22.46 7.30 12.07
N SER A 184 -22.46 7.30 10.74
CA SER A 184 -23.22 8.21 9.86
C SER A 184 -23.19 9.66 10.33
N ARG A 185 -22.34 10.49 9.71
CA ARG A 185 -22.65 11.86 9.31
C ARG A 185 -21.64 12.37 8.28
N THR A 186 -22.08 12.39 7.03
CA THR A 186 -21.59 13.22 5.93
C THR A 186 -22.14 14.64 6.08
N ASN A 187 -21.28 15.65 5.85
CA ASN A 187 -21.56 16.92 5.14
C ASN A 187 -20.26 17.75 5.16
N LYS A 188 -19.54 17.98 4.05
CA LYS A 188 -19.85 18.77 2.84
C LYS A 188 -20.04 20.27 3.15
N LYS A 189 -18.97 21.06 2.99
CA LYS A 189 -18.90 22.37 2.29
C LYS A 189 -17.71 23.22 2.76
N GLN A 190 -16.80 23.51 1.83
CA GLN A 190 -16.12 24.80 1.62
C GLN A 190 -15.53 24.68 0.20
N LYS A 191 -16.21 25.10 -0.87
CA LYS A 191 -16.55 26.44 -1.36
C LYS A 191 -15.31 27.30 -1.64
N ASN A 192 -14.71 27.06 -2.82
CA ASN A 192 -13.90 28.04 -3.53
C ASN A 192 -14.73 29.28 -3.88
N PRO A 193 -14.09 30.46 -3.93
CA PRO A 193 -14.41 31.49 -4.92
C PRO A 193 -13.22 31.88 -5.81
N PRO A 194 -13.46 32.58 -6.95
CA PRO A 194 -12.70 32.44 -8.20
C PRO A 194 -11.99 33.72 -8.70
N ALA A 195 -11.39 33.58 -9.91
CA ALA A 195 -10.92 34.58 -10.90
C ALA A 195 -9.43 35.03 -10.79
N THR A 196 -8.49 34.54 -11.63
CA THR A 196 -8.12 34.91 -13.04
C THR A 196 -7.65 36.38 -13.20
N PRO A 197 -6.75 36.76 -14.15
CA PRO A 197 -6.35 36.08 -15.40
C PRO A 197 -4.85 36.15 -15.86
N ILE A 198 -4.51 35.27 -16.82
CA ILE A 198 -3.70 35.46 -18.06
C ILE A 198 -2.30 36.12 -17.98
N PHE A 199 -1.25 35.34 -18.32
CA PHE A 199 -0.19 35.81 -19.23
C PHE A 199 0.29 34.69 -20.15
N THR A 200 0.37 35.04 -21.43
CA THR A 200 0.68 34.26 -22.63
C THR A 200 2.20 34.17 -22.84
N THR A 201 2.75 33.05 -23.34
CA THR A 201 3.57 33.00 -24.57
C THR A 201 4.16 31.61 -24.85
N ASP A 202 4.24 31.36 -26.16
CA ASP A 202 4.40 30.13 -26.94
C ASP A 202 5.74 29.36 -26.83
N PRO A 203 5.81 28.15 -27.41
CA PRO A 203 6.99 27.32 -27.57
C PRO A 203 7.64 27.51 -28.96
N ALA A 204 8.95 27.68 -29.03
CA ALA A 204 9.78 27.31 -30.19
C ALA A 204 11.24 27.65 -29.94
N GLN A 205 12.11 26.64 -29.83
CA GLN A 205 13.45 26.72 -30.43
C GLN A 205 13.78 25.39 -31.09
N ALA A 206 13.79 25.44 -32.41
CA ALA A 206 14.40 24.49 -33.30
C ALA A 206 15.87 24.89 -33.52
N ALA A 207 16.70 23.87 -33.74
CA ALA A 207 17.83 23.83 -34.66
C ALA A 207 18.71 25.09 -34.82
N THR A 208 19.95 24.98 -34.34
CA THR A 208 21.14 25.19 -35.19
C THR A 208 22.30 24.38 -34.66
#